data_AF-A0A0W0G973-F1
#
_entry.id   AF-A0A0W0G973-F1
#
_cell.length_a   1.000
_cell.length_b   1.000
_cell.length_c   1.000
_cell.angle_alpha   90.00
_cell.angle_beta   90.00
_cell.angle_gamma   90.00
#
_symmetry.space_group_name_H-M   'P 1'
#
loop_
_entity.id
_entity.type
_entity.pdbx_description
1 polymer ?
#
loop_
_entity_poly.entity_id
_entity_poly.type
_entity_poly.pdbx_seq_one_letter_code
_entity_poly.pdbx_strand_id
1 'polypeptide(L)'
;MSMSYLQIFALAAYLIAAVSGATVTFNCNTIPETCNNMCFALNRRVYNPLHFDPDTRNRRGRRQAAGCVPSPNRCSRTPPTPARVTCDEFPFASTYGLNPALRPNLGWFVATGATTRCVSTAECRSQGGSLSAFYQSFGRVDGTRIDVAFTNPNNAPYCRNPGMAPDADFRTGTRPPSRRDLLDGFSTGGKPPVRRAKVYEYRTAGNLTIRSVTGPLEIGSEIFVPNDEWQNNPKVKAMLARRQGDDEGCAGTRVQMDAASLLENNELGATDKIVEQL
;
A
#
# COMPACT_ATOMS: atom_id res chain seq x y z
N MET A 1 42.94 -27.43 -21.21
CA MET A 1 42.61 -26.89 -19.87
C MET A 1 41.18 -27.26 -19.57
N SER A 2 40.98 -28.33 -18.80
CA SER A 2 39.68 -28.93 -18.55
C SER A 2 39.02 -28.21 -17.36
N MET A 3 38.06 -27.33 -17.63
CA MET A 3 37.22 -26.76 -16.57
C MET A 3 36.39 -27.88 -15.94
N SER A 4 36.60 -28.13 -14.65
CA SER A 4 35.86 -29.14 -13.89
C SER A 4 34.40 -28.72 -13.72
N TYR A 5 33.48 -29.65 -13.98
CA TYR A 5 32.03 -29.48 -13.83
C TYR A 5 31.58 -28.97 -12.45
N LEU A 6 32.40 -29.15 -11.40
CA LEU A 6 32.13 -28.60 -10.06
C LEU A 6 32.15 -27.05 -10.01
N GLN A 7 32.86 -26.36 -10.90
CA GLN A 7 32.91 -24.89 -10.90
C GLN A 7 31.68 -24.26 -11.57
N ILE A 8 30.95 -25.02 -12.40
CA ILE A 8 29.75 -24.54 -13.10
C ILE A 8 28.55 -24.45 -12.14
N PHE A 9 28.46 -25.36 -11.15
CA PHE A 9 27.39 -25.32 -10.15
C PHE A 9 27.57 -24.20 -9.10
N ALA A 10 28.82 -23.83 -8.78
CA ALA A 10 29.09 -22.74 -7.83
C ALA A 10 28.74 -21.35 -8.41
N LEU A 11 28.88 -21.14 -9.72
CA LEU A 11 28.44 -19.90 -10.37
C LEU A 11 26.93 -19.84 -10.61
N ALA A 12 26.26 -20.98 -10.84
CA ALA A 12 24.80 -21.03 -11.00
C ALA A 12 24.04 -20.75 -9.69
N ALA A 13 24.63 -21.08 -8.53
CA ALA A 13 24.05 -20.77 -7.22
C ALA A 13 24.13 -19.28 -6.84
N TYR A 14 24.97 -18.48 -7.51
CA TYR A 14 25.13 -17.04 -7.24
C TYR A 14 24.19 -16.14 -8.07
N LEU A 15 23.45 -16.71 -9.03
CA LEU A 15 22.53 -15.98 -9.91
C LEU A 15 21.05 -16.22 -9.64
N ILE A 16 20.71 -16.90 -8.54
CA ILE A 16 19.40 -16.75 -7.91
C ILE A 16 19.57 -15.70 -6.82
N ALA A 17 19.87 -14.47 -7.22
CA ALA A 17 19.37 -13.34 -6.45
C ALA A 17 17.85 -13.44 -6.59
N ALA A 18 17.23 -14.18 -5.68
CA ALA A 18 15.80 -14.06 -5.45
C ALA A 18 15.58 -12.55 -5.32
N VAL A 19 14.84 -11.97 -6.25
CA VAL A 19 14.36 -10.59 -6.11
C VAL A 19 13.36 -10.68 -4.96
N SER A 20 13.88 -10.65 -3.74
CA SER A 20 13.09 -10.61 -2.52
C SER A 20 12.34 -9.28 -2.59
N GLY A 21 11.02 -9.38 -2.70
CA GLY A 21 10.17 -8.20 -2.58
C GLY A 21 10.42 -7.55 -1.22
N ALA A 22 10.46 -6.23 -1.19
CA ALA A 22 10.49 -5.50 0.05
C ALA A 22 9.09 -5.60 0.68
N THR A 23 8.98 -6.05 1.92
CA THR A 23 7.68 -6.20 2.60
C THR A 23 7.47 -5.06 3.59
N VAL A 24 6.37 -4.31 3.45
CA VAL A 24 5.93 -3.32 4.44
C VAL A 24 4.83 -3.89 5.32
N THR A 25 4.95 -3.69 6.63
CA THR A 25 3.93 -4.11 7.59
C THR A 25 3.14 -2.92 8.09
N PHE A 26 1.81 -2.94 8.00
CA PHE A 26 0.96 -1.90 8.60
C PHE A 26 0.26 -2.39 9.87
N ASN A 27 0.19 -1.52 10.87
CA ASN A 27 -0.54 -1.79 12.11
C ASN A 27 -2.00 -1.37 11.98
N CYS A 28 -2.91 -2.35 11.95
CA CYS A 28 -4.34 -2.06 11.84
C CYS A 28 -5.00 -1.54 13.13
N ASN A 29 -4.25 -1.41 14.23
CA ASN A 29 -4.70 -0.60 15.38
C ASN A 29 -4.65 0.90 15.06
N THR A 30 -3.66 1.29 14.27
CA THR A 30 -3.33 2.69 13.96
C THR A 30 -4.07 3.17 12.71
N ILE A 31 -4.23 2.29 11.72
CA ILE A 31 -4.86 2.60 10.43
C ILE A 31 -5.98 1.64 10.01
N PRO A 32 -7.02 1.43 10.85
CA PRO A 32 -8.05 0.41 10.62
C PRO A 32 -8.81 0.58 9.28
N GLU A 33 -9.14 1.80 8.88
CA GLU A 33 -9.88 2.06 7.63
C GLU A 33 -9.00 1.87 6.41
N THR A 34 -7.74 2.29 6.48
CA THR A 34 -6.77 2.01 5.42
C THR A 34 -6.53 0.51 5.27
N CYS A 35 -6.37 -0.23 6.38
CA CYS A 35 -6.29 -1.69 6.35
C CYS A 35 -7.53 -2.32 5.71
N ASN A 36 -8.73 -1.81 6.02
CA ASN A 36 -9.96 -2.26 5.38
C ASN A 36 -9.94 -2.05 3.86
N ASN A 37 -9.43 -0.91 3.36
CA ASN A 37 -9.27 -0.65 1.92
C ASN A 37 -8.34 -1.66 1.25
N MET A 38 -7.15 -1.86 1.82
CA MET A 38 -6.18 -2.81 1.31
C MET A 38 -6.76 -4.23 1.29
N CYS A 39 -7.36 -4.69 2.40
CA CYS A 39 -8.00 -6.01 2.49
C CYS A 39 -9.14 -6.19 1.49
N PHE A 40 -9.97 -5.17 1.28
CA PHE A 40 -11.05 -5.21 0.29
C PHE A 40 -10.52 -5.42 -1.14
N ALA A 41 -9.43 -4.73 -1.50
CA ALA A 41 -8.79 -4.84 -2.81
C ALA A 41 -8.34 -6.28 -3.13
N LEU A 42 -7.77 -6.97 -2.14
CA LEU A 42 -7.29 -8.35 -2.29
C LEU A 42 -8.41 -9.32 -2.59
N ASN A 43 -9.51 -9.18 -1.85
CA ASN A 43 -10.65 -10.07 -1.95
C ASN A 43 -11.30 -10.00 -3.33
N ARG A 44 -11.17 -8.83 -3.99
CA ARG A 44 -11.60 -8.62 -5.36
C ARG A 44 -10.59 -9.11 -6.42
N ARG A 45 -9.41 -9.61 -6.03
CA ARG A 45 -8.31 -10.01 -6.93
C ARG A 45 -7.97 -8.94 -7.97
N VAL A 46 -8.15 -7.66 -7.62
CA VAL A 46 -7.86 -6.51 -8.50
C VAL A 46 -6.39 -6.09 -8.43
N TYR A 47 -5.53 -6.99 -7.98
CA TYR A 47 -4.14 -6.69 -7.65
C TYR A 47 -3.17 -7.54 -8.48
N ASN A 48 -2.24 -6.84 -9.14
CA ASN A 48 -1.01 -7.37 -9.74
C ASN A 48 0.18 -6.98 -8.84
N PRO A 49 1.36 -7.61 -8.98
CA PRO A 49 2.54 -7.24 -8.19
C PRO A 49 2.83 -5.73 -8.22
N LEU A 50 2.96 -5.12 -7.03
CA LEU A 50 3.34 -3.70 -6.91
C LEU A 50 4.82 -3.53 -7.13
N HIS A 51 5.15 -2.50 -7.89
CA HIS A 51 6.53 -2.04 -8.04
C HIS A 51 6.57 -0.59 -7.61
N PHE A 52 7.60 -0.21 -6.86
CA PHE A 52 7.80 1.18 -6.45
C PHE A 52 8.01 2.09 -7.66
N ASP A 53 7.38 3.26 -7.64
CA ASP A 53 7.62 4.35 -8.58
C ASP A 53 8.19 5.59 -7.88
N PRO A 54 9.48 5.92 -8.09
CA PRO A 54 10.08 7.13 -7.55
C PRO A 54 9.58 8.40 -8.27
N ASP A 55 9.04 8.30 -9.49
CA ASP A 55 8.58 9.47 -10.24
C ASP A 55 7.28 10.03 -9.67
N THR A 56 7.45 11.04 -8.81
CA THR A 56 6.34 11.73 -8.15
C THR A 56 5.36 12.39 -9.14
N ARG A 57 5.75 12.66 -10.39
CA ARG A 57 4.89 13.25 -11.41
C ARG A 57 3.74 12.31 -11.80
N ASN A 58 3.97 11.00 -11.73
CA ASN A 58 2.96 9.98 -12.05
C ASN A 58 1.84 9.90 -11.00
N ARG A 59 2.12 10.33 -9.76
CA ARG A 59 1.19 10.14 -8.62
C ARG A 59 -0.11 10.91 -8.79
N ARG A 60 -0.05 12.15 -9.29
CA ARG A 60 -1.26 12.97 -9.48
C ARG A 60 -2.22 12.33 -10.47
N GLY A 61 -1.72 11.89 -11.62
CA GLY A 61 -2.54 11.20 -12.64
C GLY A 61 -3.16 9.91 -12.10
N ARG A 62 -2.40 9.14 -11.32
CA ARG A 62 -2.87 7.93 -10.64
C ARG A 62 -3.98 8.22 -9.61
N ARG A 63 -3.77 9.22 -8.76
CA ARG A 63 -4.83 9.68 -7.83
C ARG A 63 -6.07 10.16 -8.58
N GLN A 64 -5.91 10.77 -9.76
CA GLN A 64 -7.05 11.24 -10.55
C GLN A 64 -7.84 10.08 -11.11
N ALA A 65 -7.14 9.07 -11.63
CA ALA A 65 -7.74 7.85 -12.09
C ALA A 65 -8.41 7.04 -10.95
N ALA A 66 -7.89 7.14 -9.72
CA ALA A 66 -8.52 6.58 -8.52
C ALA A 66 -9.74 7.38 -8.03
N GLY A 67 -9.87 8.65 -8.43
CA GLY A 67 -10.90 9.57 -7.92
C GLY A 67 -10.54 10.25 -6.59
N CYS A 68 -9.25 10.30 -6.23
CA CYS A 68 -8.74 10.87 -4.96
C CYS A 68 -8.13 12.28 -5.06
N VAL A 69 -7.97 12.90 -6.24
CA VAL A 69 -7.52 14.31 -6.37
C VAL A 69 -8.69 15.30 -6.55
N PRO A 70 -8.48 16.57 -6.16
CA PRO A 70 -9.56 17.47 -5.82
C PRO A 70 -10.19 18.13 -7.05
N SER A 71 -11.49 17.91 -7.26
CA SER A 71 -12.53 18.94 -7.21
C SER A 71 -13.81 18.40 -7.88
N PRO A 72 -14.58 17.56 -7.17
CA PRO A 72 -14.32 17.09 -5.81
C PRO A 72 -13.75 15.68 -5.71
N ASN A 73 -12.94 15.46 -4.67
CA ASN A 73 -12.82 14.12 -4.10
C ASN A 73 -14.14 13.81 -3.34
N ARG A 74 -14.63 12.57 -3.37
CA ARG A 74 -15.93 12.25 -2.73
C ARG A 74 -15.90 12.44 -1.21
N CYS A 75 -14.73 12.23 -0.60
CA CYS A 75 -14.59 12.18 0.85
C CYS A 75 -14.67 13.57 1.47
N SER A 76 -14.38 14.64 0.73
CA SER A 76 -14.52 16.01 1.21
C SER A 76 -15.90 16.61 0.92
N ARG A 77 -16.59 16.19 -0.14
CA ARG A 77 -17.96 16.66 -0.43
C ARG A 77 -19.07 15.87 0.24
N THR A 78 -18.89 14.56 0.37
CA THR A 78 -19.90 13.67 0.94
C THR A 78 -19.19 12.62 1.80
N PRO A 79 -18.51 13.07 2.88
CA PRO A 79 -17.87 12.15 3.79
C PRO A 79 -18.90 11.20 4.42
N PRO A 80 -18.58 9.91 4.60
CA PRO A 80 -19.46 8.99 5.32
C PRO A 80 -19.59 9.36 6.80
N THR A 81 -18.54 9.98 7.37
CA THR A 81 -18.57 10.58 8.71
C THR A 81 -17.71 11.85 8.72
N PRO A 82 -17.97 12.83 9.62
CA PRO A 82 -17.15 14.04 9.72
C PRO A 82 -15.65 13.78 9.93
N ALA A 83 -15.28 12.60 10.44
CA ALA A 83 -13.89 12.20 10.64
C ALA A 83 -13.22 11.61 9.38
N ARG A 84 -14.00 11.06 8.42
CA ARG A 84 -13.50 10.35 7.23
C ARG A 84 -13.52 11.24 5.99
N VAL A 85 -12.66 12.25 5.99
CA VAL A 85 -12.65 13.32 4.97
C VAL A 85 -11.60 13.13 3.88
N THR A 86 -10.69 12.16 4.02
CA THR A 86 -9.58 11.97 3.07
C THR A 86 -9.73 10.68 2.28
N CYS A 87 -9.28 10.69 1.02
CA CYS A 87 -9.36 9.55 0.12
C CYS A 87 -8.10 8.71 0.22
N ASP A 88 -8.23 7.45 0.65
CA ASP A 88 -7.19 6.44 0.56
C ASP A 88 -7.32 5.67 -0.76
N GLU A 89 -6.19 5.26 -1.33
CA GLU A 89 -6.12 4.48 -2.56
C GLU A 89 -5.24 3.23 -2.39
N PHE A 90 -5.73 2.09 -2.87
CA PHE A 90 -4.94 0.88 -3.04
C PHE A 90 -5.25 0.25 -4.40
N PRO A 91 -4.26 -0.08 -5.24
CA PRO A 91 -2.82 0.18 -5.13
C PRO A 91 -2.43 1.64 -4.88
N PHE A 92 -1.29 1.84 -4.20
CA PHE A 92 -0.81 3.18 -3.84
C PHE A 92 -0.41 3.97 -5.08
N ALA A 93 -0.66 5.28 -5.10
CA ALA A 93 -0.24 6.14 -6.23
C ALA A 93 1.27 6.12 -6.50
N SER A 94 2.08 5.77 -5.49
CA SER A 94 3.53 5.56 -5.54
C SER A 94 3.96 4.21 -6.14
N THR A 95 3.04 3.46 -6.76
CA THR A 95 3.34 2.15 -7.35
C THR A 95 2.79 1.99 -8.77
N TYR A 96 3.35 1.05 -9.53
CA TYR A 96 2.83 0.55 -10.81
C TYR A 96 2.81 -0.99 -10.88
N GLY A 97 2.01 -1.53 -11.80
CA GLY A 97 1.99 -2.96 -12.14
C GLY A 97 3.02 -3.34 -13.22
N LEU A 98 3.22 -4.65 -13.45
CA LEU A 98 4.25 -5.16 -14.38
C LEU A 98 4.22 -4.50 -15.78
N ASN A 99 5.38 -3.93 -16.14
CA ASN A 99 5.85 -3.50 -17.46
C ASN A 99 5.57 -2.06 -17.93
N PRO A 100 6.34 -1.06 -17.45
CA PRO A 100 6.37 0.28 -18.03
C PRO A 100 7.02 0.35 -19.43
N ALA A 101 7.85 -0.63 -19.81
CA ALA A 101 8.61 -0.62 -21.07
C ALA A 101 7.79 -1.04 -22.30
N LEU A 102 6.78 -1.91 -22.16
CA LEU A 102 5.93 -2.30 -23.28
C LEU A 102 4.82 -1.29 -23.55
N ARG A 103 4.24 -0.66 -22.51
CA ARG A 103 3.24 0.42 -22.65
C ARG A 103 3.28 1.37 -21.43
N PRO A 104 3.94 2.54 -21.53
CA PRO A 104 4.21 3.45 -20.38
C PRO A 104 2.96 4.04 -19.71
N ASN A 105 1.77 3.89 -20.33
CA ASN A 105 0.48 4.33 -19.81
C ASN A 105 -0.45 3.17 -19.40
N LEU A 106 0.01 1.92 -19.46
CA LEU A 106 -0.76 0.71 -19.09
C LEU A 106 -0.36 0.12 -17.74
N GLY A 107 0.57 0.75 -17.03
CA GLY A 107 0.90 0.45 -15.63
C GLY A 107 -0.23 0.78 -14.64
N TRP A 108 -1.40 1.20 -15.12
CA TRP A 108 -2.61 1.35 -14.33
C TRP A 108 -3.47 0.09 -14.47
N PHE A 109 -3.71 -0.62 -13.37
CA PHE A 109 -4.46 -1.88 -13.26
C PHE A 109 -5.69 -1.90 -14.20
N VAL A 110 -5.49 -2.55 -15.35
CA VAL A 110 -6.02 -2.20 -16.69
C VAL A 110 -7.54 -2.38 -16.88
N ALA A 111 -8.29 -2.73 -15.85
CA ALA A 111 -9.73 -2.97 -15.99
C ALA A 111 -10.60 -2.53 -14.81
N THR A 112 -10.04 -2.30 -13.62
CA THR A 112 -10.82 -2.06 -12.39
C THR A 112 -10.43 -0.82 -11.60
N GLY A 113 -9.25 -0.25 -11.87
CA GLY A 113 -8.71 0.89 -11.12
C GLY A 113 -8.40 0.59 -9.66
N ALA A 114 -7.87 1.59 -8.96
CA ALA A 114 -7.61 1.50 -7.51
C ALA A 114 -8.92 1.38 -6.72
N THR A 115 -8.92 0.60 -5.66
CA THR A 115 -9.94 0.68 -4.61
C THR A 115 -9.71 1.90 -3.77
N THR A 116 -10.77 2.65 -3.51
CA THR A 116 -10.72 3.82 -2.64
C THR A 116 -11.68 3.71 -1.47
N ARG A 117 -11.26 4.27 -0.35
CA ARG A 117 -12.05 4.40 0.88
C ARG A 117 -11.84 5.78 1.48
N CYS A 118 -12.89 6.32 2.10
CA CYS A 118 -12.73 7.52 2.90
C CYS A 118 -12.17 7.16 4.27
N VAL A 119 -11.04 7.74 4.63
CA VAL A 119 -10.31 7.50 5.88
C VAL A 119 -10.13 8.81 6.64
N SER A 120 -9.73 8.72 7.90
CA SER A 120 -9.37 9.91 8.66
C SER A 120 -8.06 10.52 8.17
N THR A 121 -7.89 11.83 8.35
CA THR A 121 -6.63 12.51 8.02
C THR A 121 -5.46 11.97 8.85
N ALA A 122 -5.71 11.49 10.06
CA ALA A 122 -4.68 10.87 10.90
C ALA A 122 -4.19 9.54 10.30
N GLU A 123 -5.11 8.66 9.89
CA GLU A 123 -4.77 7.38 9.26
C GLU A 123 -4.04 7.57 7.94
N CYS A 124 -4.57 8.48 7.13
CA CYS A 124 -4.01 8.93 5.87
C CYS A 124 -2.54 9.38 6.01
N ARG A 125 -2.26 10.20 7.04
CA ARG A 125 -0.90 10.64 7.36
C ARG A 125 -0.02 9.49 7.83
N SER A 126 -0.56 8.61 8.67
CA SER A 126 0.18 7.46 9.21
C SER A 126 0.63 6.53 8.08
N GLN A 127 -0.28 6.14 7.19
CA GLN A 127 0.02 5.32 6.01
C GLN A 127 1.08 5.97 5.12
N GLY A 128 0.90 7.24 4.74
CA GLY A 128 1.86 7.94 3.87
C GLY A 128 3.26 8.04 4.48
N GLY A 129 3.33 8.18 5.80
CA GLY A 129 4.56 8.09 6.58
C GLY A 129 5.24 6.73 6.52
N SER A 130 4.51 5.69 6.87
CA SER A 130 4.98 4.30 6.84
C SER A 130 5.50 3.92 5.45
N LEU A 131 4.78 4.29 4.39
CA LEU A 131 5.20 4.07 3.01
C LEU A 131 6.48 4.83 2.67
N SER A 132 6.58 6.09 3.09
CA SER A 132 7.76 6.90 2.84
C SER A 132 9.02 6.34 3.51
N ALA A 133 8.89 5.93 4.78
CA ALA A 133 9.94 5.29 5.55
C ALA A 133 10.38 3.97 4.93
N PHE A 134 9.40 3.15 4.54
CA PHE A 134 9.63 1.91 3.82
C PHE A 134 10.34 2.12 2.48
N TYR A 135 9.95 3.11 1.68
CA TYR A 135 10.64 3.41 0.43
C TYR A 135 12.10 3.82 0.63
N GLN A 136 12.38 4.51 1.73
CA GLN A 136 13.73 4.89 2.11
C GLN A 136 14.57 3.68 2.56
N SER A 137 13.97 2.65 3.17
CA SER A 137 14.69 1.47 3.65
C SER A 137 15.37 0.66 2.54
N PHE A 138 14.85 0.71 1.31
CA PHE A 138 15.48 0.10 0.13
C PHE A 138 16.10 1.13 -0.83
N GLY A 139 16.34 2.37 -0.37
CA GLY A 139 16.99 3.40 -1.17
C GLY A 139 16.16 3.94 -2.34
N ARG A 140 14.83 3.73 -2.33
CA ARG A 140 13.89 4.25 -3.35
C ARG A 140 14.22 3.79 -4.78
N VAL A 141 14.73 2.57 -4.92
CA VAL A 141 15.05 1.98 -6.22
C VAL A 141 13.76 1.69 -7.01
N ASP A 142 13.66 2.27 -8.21
CA ASP A 142 12.54 2.04 -9.14
C ASP A 142 12.39 0.53 -9.42
N GLY A 143 11.14 0.07 -9.57
CA GLY A 143 10.88 -1.32 -9.89
C GLY A 143 11.06 -2.28 -8.71
N THR A 144 11.41 -1.81 -7.51
CA THR A 144 11.43 -2.67 -6.33
C THR A 144 10.06 -3.26 -6.10
N ARG A 145 9.95 -4.59 -6.11
CA ARG A 145 8.71 -5.28 -5.80
C ARG A 145 8.32 -5.00 -4.35
N ILE A 146 7.06 -4.63 -4.14
CA ILE A 146 6.51 -4.32 -2.82
C ILE A 146 5.48 -5.38 -2.46
N ASP A 147 5.71 -6.00 -1.32
CA ASP A 147 4.75 -6.85 -0.64
C ASP A 147 4.18 -6.11 0.58
N VAL A 148 2.92 -6.42 0.92
CA VAL A 148 2.21 -5.76 2.02
C VAL A 148 1.75 -6.82 3.02
N ALA A 149 1.95 -6.53 4.30
CA ALA A 149 1.52 -7.36 5.42
C ALA A 149 0.88 -6.50 6.51
N PHE A 150 0.15 -7.14 7.42
CA PHE A 150 -0.56 -6.48 8.52
C PHE A 150 -0.25 -7.09 9.87
N THR A 151 -0.03 -6.25 10.88
CA THR A 151 -0.20 -6.62 12.29
C THR A 151 -1.61 -6.24 12.75
N ASN A 152 -2.11 -6.98 13.74
CA ASN A 152 -3.44 -6.78 14.32
C ASN A 152 -4.60 -6.76 13.27
N PRO A 153 -4.61 -7.66 12.26
CA PRO A 153 -5.61 -7.59 11.17
C PRO A 153 -7.05 -7.77 11.66
N ASN A 154 -7.27 -8.27 12.88
CA ASN A 154 -8.59 -8.41 13.49
C ASN A 154 -9.30 -7.08 13.78
N ASN A 155 -8.55 -5.98 13.86
CA ASN A 155 -9.12 -4.63 14.03
C ASN A 155 -9.56 -3.98 12.72
N ALA A 156 -9.36 -4.67 11.58
CA ALA A 156 -9.91 -4.33 10.28
C ALA A 156 -10.90 -5.42 9.85
N PRO A 157 -12.23 -5.22 10.04
CA PRO A 157 -13.24 -6.25 9.77
C PRO A 157 -13.18 -6.86 8.37
N TYR A 158 -12.76 -6.09 7.36
CA TYR A 158 -12.61 -6.58 5.98
C TYR A 158 -11.43 -7.54 5.80
N CYS A 159 -10.42 -7.43 6.65
CA CYS A 159 -9.33 -8.40 6.70
C CYS A 159 -9.79 -9.72 7.31
N ARG A 160 -10.73 -9.70 8.26
CA ARG A 160 -11.31 -10.89 8.89
C ARG A 160 -12.35 -11.57 8.02
N ASN A 161 -13.28 -10.79 7.47
CA ASN A 161 -14.38 -11.29 6.67
C ASN A 161 -14.54 -10.46 5.38
N PRO A 162 -13.94 -10.93 4.29
CA PRO A 162 -14.11 -10.36 2.95
C PRO A 162 -15.56 -10.10 2.54
N GLY A 163 -16.49 -10.93 3.04
CA GLY A 163 -17.91 -10.91 2.71
C GLY A 163 -18.74 -9.91 3.52
N MET A 164 -18.17 -9.24 4.53
CA MET A 164 -18.87 -8.18 5.27
C MET A 164 -18.91 -6.90 4.42
N ALA A 165 -19.89 -6.78 3.53
CA ALA A 165 -20.17 -5.51 2.86
C ALA A 165 -21.64 -5.14 3.00
N PRO A 166 -21.94 -4.17 3.88
CA PRO A 166 -23.04 -3.25 3.65
C PRO A 166 -22.54 -1.84 3.30
N ASP A 167 -21.23 -1.62 3.22
CA ASP A 167 -20.68 -0.27 3.22
C ASP A 167 -20.54 0.28 1.79
N ALA A 168 -21.36 1.26 1.43
CA ALA A 168 -21.26 2.04 0.18
C ALA A 168 -19.95 2.87 0.09
N ASP A 169 -19.10 2.75 1.09
CA ASP A 169 -17.83 3.45 1.29
C ASP A 169 -16.67 2.91 0.46
N PHE A 170 -16.79 1.81 -0.27
CA PHE A 170 -15.75 1.36 -1.21
C PHE A 170 -16.10 1.78 -2.64
N ARG A 171 -15.11 2.30 -3.37
CA ARG A 171 -15.23 2.54 -4.82
C ARG A 171 -14.05 1.95 -5.56
N THR A 172 -14.27 1.59 -6.82
CA THR A 172 -13.23 1.16 -7.74
C THR A 172 -13.08 2.21 -8.83
N GLY A 173 -11.85 2.60 -9.15
CA GLY A 173 -11.57 3.66 -10.11
C GLY A 173 -11.99 3.32 -11.55
N THR A 174 -13.03 4.00 -12.03
CA THR A 174 -13.12 4.47 -13.43
C THR A 174 -13.29 5.99 -13.38
N ARG A 175 -13.13 6.68 -14.53
CA ARG A 175 -13.33 8.14 -14.65
C ARG A 175 -14.56 8.58 -13.83
N PRO A 176 -14.52 9.71 -13.10
CA PRO A 176 -15.70 10.20 -12.38
C PRO A 176 -16.91 10.24 -13.33
N PRO A 177 -18.04 9.61 -12.98
CA PRO A 177 -19.22 9.66 -13.84
C PRO A 177 -19.63 11.13 -14.01
N SER A 178 -19.91 11.51 -15.27
CA SER A 178 -20.54 12.78 -15.55
C SER A 178 -21.98 12.73 -15.03
N ARG A 179 -22.59 13.89 -14.75
CA ARG A 179 -23.97 13.99 -14.19
C ARG A 179 -25.05 13.23 -14.99
N ARG A 180 -24.77 12.83 -16.24
CA ARG A 180 -25.66 12.04 -17.10
C ARG A 180 -25.49 10.52 -16.99
N ASP A 181 -24.44 10.03 -16.35
CA ASP A 181 -24.16 8.60 -16.21
C ASP A 181 -24.90 7.95 -15.01
N LEU A 182 -25.93 8.64 -14.48
CA LEU A 182 -26.75 8.22 -13.35
C LEU A 182 -28.11 7.72 -13.83
N LEU A 183 -28.13 6.57 -14.53
CA LEU A 183 -29.37 5.81 -14.74
C LEU A 183 -29.31 4.34 -14.33
N ASP A 184 -28.14 3.85 -13.90
CA ASP A 184 -28.03 2.63 -13.08
C ASP A 184 -26.91 2.71 -12.03
N GLY A 185 -26.11 3.79 -12.04
CA GLY A 185 -25.14 4.16 -11.03
C GLY A 185 -24.41 2.95 -10.46
N PHE A 186 -23.47 2.36 -11.20
CA PHE A 186 -22.55 1.35 -10.67
C PHE A 186 -22.08 1.78 -9.26
N SER A 187 -22.59 1.29 -8.12
CA SER A 187 -23.22 0.00 -7.81
C SER A 187 -22.40 -1.15 -8.34
N THR A 188 -21.23 -1.31 -7.73
CA THR A 188 -20.99 -2.64 -7.16
C THR A 188 -20.92 -2.54 -5.64
N GLY A 189 -22.06 -2.20 -5.05
CA GLY A 189 -22.58 -2.99 -3.91
C GLY A 189 -22.87 -4.45 -4.33
N GLY A 190 -22.04 -5.01 -5.22
CA GLY A 190 -22.04 -6.42 -5.52
C GLY A 190 -21.52 -7.07 -4.26
N LYS A 191 -22.23 -8.09 -3.77
CA LYS A 191 -21.71 -8.99 -2.75
C LYS A 191 -20.24 -9.25 -3.07
N PRO A 192 -19.32 -9.04 -2.11
CA PRO A 192 -17.93 -9.43 -2.29
C PRO A 192 -17.93 -10.87 -2.83
N PRO A 193 -17.05 -11.23 -3.77
CA PRO A 193 -16.97 -12.60 -4.22
C PRO A 193 -16.85 -13.49 -2.98
N VAL A 194 -17.74 -14.49 -2.85
CA VAL A 194 -17.85 -15.37 -1.67
C VAL A 194 -16.59 -16.24 -1.48
N ARG A 195 -15.58 -16.08 -2.34
CA ARG A 195 -14.31 -16.78 -2.25
C ARG A 195 -13.42 -16.06 -1.26
N ARG A 196 -13.24 -16.70 -0.09
CA ARG A 196 -12.18 -16.34 0.85
C ARG A 196 -10.84 -16.39 0.12
N ALA A 197 -10.11 -15.28 0.10
CA ALA A 197 -8.71 -15.30 -0.31
C ALA A 197 -7.95 -16.27 0.61
N LYS A 198 -6.96 -16.97 0.05
CA LYS A 198 -6.05 -17.77 0.89
C LYS A 198 -5.34 -16.80 1.83
N VAL A 199 -5.44 -17.07 3.13
CA VAL A 199 -4.79 -16.27 4.17
C VAL A 199 -3.40 -16.85 4.39
N TYR A 200 -2.40 -15.97 4.50
CA TYR A 200 -1.02 -16.34 4.80
C TYR A 200 -0.61 -15.62 6.08
N GLU A 201 -0.46 -16.36 7.17
CA GLU A 201 -0.07 -15.84 8.47
C GLU A 201 1.32 -16.34 8.85
N TYR A 202 2.06 -15.49 9.54
CA TYR A 202 3.43 -15.76 9.90
C TYR A 202 3.73 -15.24 11.29
N ARG A 203 4.69 -15.88 11.96
CA ARG A 203 5.34 -15.36 13.15
C ARG A 203 6.72 -14.81 12.79
N THR A 204 7.07 -13.69 13.39
CA THR A 204 8.38 -13.04 13.22
C THR A 204 9.31 -13.33 14.41
N ALA A 205 10.60 -13.04 14.26
CA ALA A 205 11.58 -13.16 15.33
C ALA A 205 11.27 -12.21 16.51
N GLY A 206 10.68 -11.04 16.24
CA GLY A 206 10.12 -10.13 17.24
C GLY A 206 8.79 -10.61 17.86
N ASN A 207 8.37 -11.85 17.63
CA ASN A 207 7.12 -12.45 18.11
C ASN A 207 5.86 -11.70 17.64
N LEU A 208 5.92 -11.02 16.49
CA LEU A 208 4.75 -10.44 15.85
C LEU A 208 4.02 -11.51 15.06
N THR A 209 2.69 -11.47 15.09
CA THR A 209 1.86 -12.20 14.13
C THR A 209 1.52 -11.26 12.99
N ILE A 210 1.95 -11.61 11.78
CA ILE A 210 1.66 -10.83 10.58
C ILE A 210 0.76 -11.63 9.63
N ARG A 211 -0.09 -10.92 8.90
CA ARG A 211 -0.88 -11.47 7.79
C ARG A 211 -0.42 -10.85 6.49
N SER A 212 0.15 -11.65 5.60
CA SER A 212 0.50 -11.19 4.26
C SER A 212 -0.74 -11.08 3.38
N VAL A 213 -0.74 -10.04 2.57
CA VAL A 213 -1.87 -9.75 1.68
C VAL A 213 -1.53 -9.76 0.21
N THR A 214 -0.26 -9.60 -0.15
CA THR A 214 0.19 -9.68 -1.55
C THR A 214 0.57 -11.10 -1.99
N GLY A 215 0.47 -12.09 -1.11
CA GLY A 215 0.73 -13.50 -1.40
C GLY A 215 1.55 -14.19 -0.30
N PRO A 216 2.03 -15.42 -0.54
CA PRO A 216 2.95 -16.08 0.39
C PRO A 216 4.28 -15.31 0.45
N LEU A 217 4.82 -15.21 1.67
CA LEU A 217 6.17 -14.73 1.96
C LEU A 217 7.09 -15.91 2.32
N GLU A 218 8.38 -15.75 2.07
CA GLU A 218 9.40 -16.78 2.33
C GLU A 218 9.86 -16.74 3.79
N ILE A 219 10.03 -17.92 4.40
CA ILE A 219 10.67 -18.01 5.73
C ILE A 219 12.11 -17.52 5.62
N GLY A 220 12.53 -16.71 6.58
CA GLY A 220 13.84 -16.06 6.60
C GLY A 220 13.89 -14.70 5.89
N SER A 221 12.83 -14.31 5.17
CA SER A 221 12.73 -12.97 4.58
C SER A 221 12.62 -11.88 5.64
N GLU A 222 13.20 -10.73 5.34
CA GLU A 222 13.10 -9.53 6.18
C GLU A 222 11.85 -8.73 5.82
N ILE A 223 11.17 -8.24 6.84
CA ILE A 223 10.03 -7.33 6.72
C ILE A 223 10.41 -6.00 7.36
N PHE A 224 9.84 -4.92 6.84
CA PHE A 224 9.92 -3.61 7.44
C PHE A 224 8.70 -3.37 8.33
N VAL A 225 8.97 -3.03 9.60
CA VAL A 225 7.99 -2.62 10.60
C VAL A 225 8.17 -1.12 10.83
N PRO A 226 7.34 -0.26 10.22
CA PRO A 226 7.42 1.18 10.40
C PRO A 226 7.29 1.59 11.87
N ASN A 227 7.97 2.67 12.24
CA ASN A 227 7.75 3.31 13.53
C ASN A 227 6.41 4.05 13.49
N ASP A 228 5.37 3.53 14.15
CA ASP A 228 4.04 4.16 14.18
C ASP A 228 4.05 5.55 14.86
N GLU A 229 5.08 5.87 15.64
CA GLU A 229 5.25 7.16 16.31
C GLU A 229 6.14 8.13 15.53
N TRP A 230 6.49 7.84 14.27
CA TRP A 230 7.37 8.72 13.48
C TRP A 230 6.86 10.17 13.38
N GLN A 231 5.55 10.39 13.39
CA GLN A 231 4.94 11.73 13.41
C GLN A 231 5.20 12.48 14.72
N ASN A 232 5.52 11.76 15.80
CA ASN A 232 5.88 12.35 17.07
C ASN A 232 7.32 12.87 17.11
N ASN A 233 8.15 12.51 16.14
CA ASN A 233 9.53 12.97 16.06
C ASN A 233 9.56 14.52 15.92
N PRO A 234 10.33 15.23 16.76
CA PRO A 234 10.40 16.70 16.72
C PRO A 234 10.77 17.27 15.34
N LYS A 235 11.66 16.61 14.59
CA LYS A 235 12.07 17.02 13.23
C LYS A 235 10.87 16.99 12.27
N VAL A 236 10.09 15.91 12.35
CA VAL A 236 8.89 15.70 11.54
C VAL A 236 7.78 16.68 11.94
N LYS A 237 7.52 16.86 13.24
CA LYS A 237 6.53 17.84 13.72
C LYS A 237 6.84 19.26 13.23
N ALA A 238 8.09 19.68 13.34
CA ALA A 238 8.52 21.00 12.91
C ALA A 238 8.33 21.20 11.39
N MET A 239 8.59 20.17 10.58
CA MET A 239 8.39 20.24 9.13
C MET A 239 6.90 20.24 8.75
N LEU A 240 6.10 19.34 9.34
CA LEU A 240 4.66 19.24 9.06
C LEU A 240 3.91 20.52 9.50
N ALA A 241 4.31 21.13 10.61
CA ALA A 241 3.71 22.38 11.10
C ALA A 241 3.95 23.57 10.14
N ARG A 242 5.05 23.57 9.39
CA ARG A 242 5.40 24.66 8.45
C ARG A 242 4.68 24.59 7.11
N ARG A 243 4.00 23.48 6.77
CA ARG A 243 3.46 23.23 5.42
C ARG A 243 2.01 22.75 5.42
N GLN A 244 1.14 23.43 6.18
CA GLN A 244 -0.30 23.11 6.24
C GLN A 244 -1.09 23.33 4.92
N GLY A 245 -0.44 23.55 3.77
CA GLY A 245 -1.09 23.89 2.50
C GLY A 245 -0.78 22.99 1.28
N ASP A 246 0.11 22.00 1.39
CA ASP A 246 0.53 21.18 0.24
C ASP A 246 -0.13 19.78 0.27
N ASP A 247 -0.94 19.50 -0.77
CA ASP A 247 -1.55 18.22 -1.18
C ASP A 247 -2.16 17.31 -0.09
N GLU A 248 -3.50 17.30 0.02
CA GLU A 248 -4.32 16.50 0.95
C GLU A 248 -4.39 14.97 0.67
N GLY A 249 -3.36 14.36 0.06
CA GLY A 249 -3.39 12.93 -0.34
C GLY A 249 -2.80 11.96 0.70
N CYS A 250 -3.28 10.71 0.75
CA CYS A 250 -2.82 9.69 1.70
C CYS A 250 -1.52 8.98 1.31
N ALA A 251 -1.28 8.80 0.01
CA ALA A 251 -0.12 8.03 -0.44
C ALA A 251 1.14 8.91 -0.61
N GLY A 252 1.86 9.21 0.46
CA GLY A 252 3.23 9.73 0.36
C GLY A 252 3.30 11.03 -0.45
N THR A 253 2.74 12.12 0.09
CA THR A 253 2.95 13.45 -0.49
C THR A 253 4.45 13.74 -0.57
N ARG A 254 4.87 14.64 -1.47
CA ARG A 254 6.27 15.09 -1.50
C ARG A 254 6.75 15.50 -0.10
N VAL A 255 5.87 16.14 0.67
CA VAL A 255 6.13 16.55 2.05
C VAL A 255 6.36 15.36 2.98
N GLN A 256 5.61 14.26 2.88
CA GLN A 256 5.84 13.06 3.69
C GLN A 256 7.16 12.35 3.31
N MET A 257 7.52 12.39 2.02
CA MET A 257 8.82 11.91 1.55
C MET A 257 10.00 12.74 2.04
N ASP A 258 9.86 14.05 1.99
CA ASP A 258 10.85 14.98 2.49
C ASP A 258 10.93 14.88 4.03
N ALA A 259 9.80 14.70 4.73
CA ALA A 259 9.78 14.53 6.19
C ALA A 259 10.45 13.23 6.65
N ALA A 260 10.23 12.11 5.95
CA ALA A 260 10.95 10.87 6.25
C ALA A 260 12.45 10.98 5.98
N SER A 261 12.87 11.80 5.00
CA SER A 261 14.29 12.02 4.75
C SER A 261 15.02 12.75 5.89
N LEU A 262 14.29 13.34 6.84
CA LEU A 262 14.86 13.94 8.06
C LEU A 262 15.15 12.91 9.16
N LEU A 263 14.65 11.69 9.00
CA LEU A 263 14.78 10.61 9.97
C LEU A 263 15.96 9.71 9.61
N GLU A 264 16.72 9.31 10.62
CA GLU A 264 17.73 8.27 10.52
C GLU A 264 17.07 6.89 10.35
N ASN A 265 17.80 5.90 9.83
CA ASN A 265 17.24 4.58 9.52
C ASN A 265 16.59 3.88 10.73
N ASN A 266 17.15 4.08 11.92
CA ASN A 266 16.59 3.59 13.19
C ASN A 266 15.35 4.38 13.66
N GLU A 267 15.13 5.60 13.17
CA GLU A 267 13.94 6.41 13.47
C GLU A 267 12.77 6.08 12.53
N LEU A 268 13.05 5.51 11.35
CA LEU A 268 12.06 5.13 10.32
C LEU A 268 11.21 3.91 10.71
N GLY A 269 11.81 2.99 11.45
CA GLY A 269 11.24 1.69 11.77
C GLY A 269 12.32 0.66 12.05
N ALA A 270 11.92 -0.59 12.18
CA ALA A 270 12.80 -1.72 12.37
C ALA A 270 12.63 -2.75 11.27
N THR A 271 13.65 -3.57 11.04
CA THR A 271 13.50 -4.81 10.29
C THR A 271 13.22 -5.96 11.27
N ASP A 272 12.38 -6.89 10.84
CA ASP A 272 12.12 -8.14 11.56
C ASP A 272 12.19 -9.30 10.54
N LYS A 273 12.35 -10.53 11.02
CA LYS A 273 12.53 -11.71 10.16
C LYS A 273 11.38 -12.67 10.34
N ILE A 274 10.86 -13.20 9.23
CA ILE A 274 9.87 -14.28 9.26
C ILE A 274 10.55 -15.57 9.72
N VAL A 275 10.02 -16.20 10.77
CA VAL A 275 10.59 -17.43 11.34
C VAL A 275 9.70 -18.65 11.15
N GLU A 276 8.38 -18.44 11.01
CA GLU A 276 7.41 -19.52 10.98
C GLU A 276 6.16 -19.09 10.19
N GLN A 277 5.57 -20.03 9.44
CA GLN A 277 4.24 -19.88 8.85
C GLN A 277 3.22 -20.54 9.79
N LEU A 278 2.11 -19.83 10.08
CA LEU A 278 1.04 -20.26 10.98
C LEU A 278 -0.14 -20.90 10.23
#